data_AF-A0A0K1EN14-F1
#
_entry.id   AF-A0A0K1EN14-F1
#
_cell.length_a   1.000
_cell.length_b   1.000
_cell.length_c   1.000
_cell.angle_alpha   90.00
_cell.angle_beta   90.00
_cell.angle_gamma   90.00
#
_symmetry.space_group_name_H-M   'P 1'
#
loop_
_entity.id
_entity.type
_entity.pdbx_description
1 polymer ?
#
loop_
_entity_poly.entity_id
_entity_poly.type
_entity_poly.pdbx_seq_one_letter_code
_entity_poly.pdbx_strand_id
1 'polypeptide(L)'
;MIAGPNSSTRLMRRALSHSMGALAAAIAADLERTDEDRTFFENEKSKLEPLVAQLRSVHLAIEDHELGPGEVLQGQVEMGDEVLDRGVRVANTRTKLGLRGKSGLDASHAFGTRVDELVKKPLAAEPGAVLDAVQRLNDVPPFDEKEKLQQDLTRRAEQQESFLRARDAGYKLLMQKKSEAARLVVESALSLASLRGAMEHRFPRQRDYVKRFFMDARPRSPKPGESEGEGESG
;
A
#
# COMPACT_ATOMS: atom_id res chain seq x y z
N MET A 1 3.87 -29.70 -1.76
CA MET A 1 2.71 -29.19 -0.98
C MET A 1 1.98 -28.20 -1.88
N ILE A 2 0.65 -28.23 -1.94
CA ILE A 2 -0.11 -27.23 -2.73
C ILE A 2 -0.10 -25.88 -2.00
N ALA A 3 -0.28 -24.78 -2.72
CA ALA A 3 -0.37 -23.46 -2.11
C ALA A 3 -1.56 -23.41 -1.15
N GLY A 4 -1.30 -23.04 0.12
CA GLY A 4 -2.31 -22.95 1.18
C GLY A 4 -2.86 -21.53 1.37
N PRO A 5 -3.80 -21.34 2.31
CA PRO A 5 -4.48 -20.05 2.55
C PRO A 5 -3.54 -18.95 3.07
N ASN A 6 -2.39 -19.32 3.63
CA ASN A 6 -1.38 -18.38 4.12
C ASN A 6 -0.31 -18.04 3.07
N SER A 7 -0.50 -18.47 1.82
CA SER A 7 0.43 -18.16 0.73
C SER A 7 0.38 -16.67 0.39
N SER A 8 1.50 -16.09 -0.03
CA SER A 8 1.48 -14.75 -0.60
C SER A 8 0.65 -14.72 -1.88
N THR A 9 0.04 -13.56 -2.19
CA THR A 9 -0.71 -13.34 -3.43
C THR A 9 0.11 -13.73 -4.66
N ARG A 10 1.40 -13.40 -4.69
CA ARG A 10 2.33 -13.76 -5.78
C ARG A 10 2.49 -15.27 -5.92
N LEU A 11 2.66 -16.01 -4.82
CA LEU A 11 2.78 -17.46 -4.84
C LEU A 11 1.48 -18.12 -5.30
N MET A 12 0.34 -17.65 -4.80
CA MET A 12 -0.98 -18.17 -5.18
C MET A 12 -1.28 -17.95 -6.67
N ARG A 13 -0.95 -16.77 -7.22
CA ARG A 13 -1.06 -16.50 -8.67
C ARG A 13 -0.28 -17.51 -9.50
N ARG A 14 0.96 -17.81 -9.10
CA ARG A 14 1.80 -18.81 -9.78
C ARG A 14 1.20 -20.21 -9.67
N ALA A 15 0.71 -20.59 -8.49
CA ALA A 15 0.08 -21.89 -8.26
C ALA A 15 -1.16 -22.10 -9.14
N LEU A 16 -2.09 -21.13 -9.16
CA LEU A 16 -3.28 -21.21 -10.00
C LEU A 16 -2.94 -21.22 -11.49
N SER A 17 -2.00 -20.37 -11.93
CA SER A 17 -1.58 -20.33 -13.33
C SER A 17 -0.95 -21.65 -13.77
N HIS A 18 -0.15 -22.28 -12.90
CA HIS A 18 0.42 -23.60 -13.13
C HIS A 18 -0.69 -24.65 -13.29
N SER A 19 -1.65 -24.69 -12.37
CA SER A 19 -2.76 -25.65 -12.44
C SER A 19 -3.64 -25.46 -13.68
N MET A 20 -3.96 -24.22 -14.03
CA MET A 20 -4.67 -23.91 -15.28
C MET A 20 -3.87 -24.32 -16.51
N GLY A 21 -2.57 -24.05 -16.54
CA GLY A 21 -1.69 -24.45 -17.64
C GLY A 21 -1.60 -25.96 -17.79
N ALA A 22 -1.52 -26.70 -16.68
CA ALA A 22 -1.52 -28.15 -16.68
C ALA A 22 -2.86 -28.74 -17.18
N LEU A 23 -3.99 -28.16 -16.79
CA LEU A 23 -5.31 -28.55 -17.32
C LEU A 23 -5.40 -28.29 -18.83
N ALA A 24 -4.94 -27.13 -19.29
CA ALA A 24 -4.90 -26.82 -20.72
C ALA A 24 -3.97 -27.77 -21.51
N ALA A 25 -2.80 -28.10 -20.94
CA ALA A 25 -1.89 -29.06 -21.53
C ALA A 25 -2.49 -30.47 -21.59
N ALA A 26 -3.22 -30.90 -20.56
CA ALA A 26 -3.92 -32.18 -20.55
C ALA A 26 -5.03 -32.24 -21.61
N ILE A 27 -5.75 -31.14 -21.84
CA ILE A 27 -6.74 -31.04 -22.93
C ILE A 27 -6.06 -31.19 -24.30
N ALA A 28 -4.90 -30.53 -24.49
CA ALA A 28 -4.22 -30.46 -25.78
C ALA A 28 -3.37 -31.69 -26.13
N ALA A 29 -2.69 -32.30 -25.16
CA ALA A 29 -1.69 -33.33 -25.39
C ALA A 29 -2.27 -34.76 -25.42
N ASP A 30 -3.47 -34.97 -24.87
CA ASP A 30 -3.95 -36.32 -24.57
C ASP A 30 -4.81 -36.90 -25.73
N LEU A 31 -4.11 -37.56 -26.66
CA LEU A 31 -4.69 -38.25 -27.82
C LEU A 31 -5.43 -39.55 -27.44
N GLU A 32 -5.14 -40.12 -26.25
CA GLU A 32 -5.64 -41.44 -25.82
C GLU A 32 -6.77 -41.37 -24.79
N ARG A 33 -7.19 -40.18 -24.35
CA ARG A 33 -8.26 -40.02 -23.36
C ARG A 33 -9.65 -39.92 -23.96
N THR A 34 -10.63 -40.40 -23.19
CA THR A 34 -12.05 -40.33 -23.50
C THR A 34 -12.55 -38.89 -23.51
N ASP A 35 -13.61 -38.61 -24.26
CA ASP A 35 -14.23 -37.28 -24.29
C ASP A 35 -14.66 -36.82 -22.89
N GLU A 36 -15.04 -37.74 -22.01
CA GLU A 36 -15.36 -37.46 -20.61
C GLU A 36 -14.21 -36.82 -19.83
N ASP A 37 -12.97 -37.26 -20.06
CA ASP A 37 -11.80 -36.71 -19.37
C ASP A 37 -11.47 -35.30 -19.88
N ARG A 38 -11.67 -35.05 -21.18
CA ARG A 38 -11.51 -33.69 -21.75
C ARG A 38 -12.54 -32.74 -21.17
N THR A 39 -13.81 -33.14 -21.15
CA THR A 39 -14.89 -32.37 -20.52
C THR A 39 -14.63 -32.14 -19.04
N PHE A 40 -14.09 -33.12 -18.32
CA PHE A 40 -13.67 -32.95 -16.93
C PHE A 40 -12.60 -31.85 -16.80
N PHE A 41 -11.52 -31.88 -17.59
CA PHE A 41 -10.48 -30.85 -17.53
C PHE A 41 -10.99 -29.45 -17.91
N GLU A 42 -11.86 -29.34 -18.90
CA GLU A 42 -12.50 -28.08 -19.30
C GLU A 42 -13.36 -27.51 -18.17
N ASN A 43 -14.15 -28.35 -17.51
CA ASN A 43 -14.98 -27.97 -16.36
C ASN A 43 -14.14 -27.53 -15.16
N GLU A 44 -13.05 -28.25 -14.85
CA GLU A 44 -12.16 -27.84 -13.76
C GLU A 44 -11.40 -26.55 -14.09
N LYS A 45 -10.99 -26.37 -15.34
CA LYS A 45 -10.31 -25.16 -15.80
C LYS A 45 -11.22 -23.93 -15.69
N SER A 46 -12.47 -24.02 -16.12
CA SER A 46 -13.43 -22.89 -16.07
C SER A 46 -13.75 -22.43 -14.65
N LYS A 47 -13.65 -23.33 -13.65
CA LYS A 47 -13.77 -22.96 -12.22
C LYS A 47 -12.60 -22.10 -11.72
N LEU A 48 -11.39 -22.27 -12.28
CA LEU A 48 -10.19 -21.53 -11.85
C LEU A 48 -9.99 -20.20 -12.60
N GLU A 49 -10.47 -20.10 -13.84
CA GLU A 49 -10.37 -18.91 -14.68
C GLU A 49 -10.75 -17.59 -14.00
N PRO A 50 -11.91 -17.46 -13.35
CA PRO A 50 -12.28 -16.20 -12.68
C PRO A 50 -11.33 -15.84 -11.54
N LEU A 51 -10.82 -16.84 -10.80
CA LEU A 51 -9.90 -16.60 -9.69
C LEU A 51 -8.53 -16.11 -10.18
N VAL A 52 -8.01 -16.65 -11.28
CA VAL A 52 -6.77 -16.17 -11.89
C VAL A 52 -6.90 -14.73 -12.38
N ALA A 53 -8.01 -14.40 -13.05
CA ALA A 53 -8.26 -13.06 -13.54
C ALA A 53 -8.38 -12.05 -12.38
N GLN A 54 -9.19 -12.36 -11.37
CA GLN A 54 -9.40 -11.49 -10.20
C GLN A 54 -8.12 -11.30 -9.39
N LEU A 55 -7.39 -12.38 -9.10
CA LEU A 55 -6.16 -12.31 -8.31
C LEU A 55 -5.05 -11.55 -9.05
N ARG A 56 -4.98 -11.65 -10.39
CA ARG A 56 -4.09 -10.82 -11.22
C ARG A 56 -4.48 -9.36 -11.15
N SER A 57 -5.76 -9.06 -11.36
CA SER A 57 -6.29 -7.68 -11.36
C SER A 57 -6.01 -6.97 -10.03
N VAL A 58 -6.37 -7.60 -8.91
CA VAL A 58 -6.15 -7.04 -7.57
C VAL A 58 -4.66 -6.86 -7.26
N HIS A 59 -3.82 -7.82 -7.66
CA HIS A 59 -2.39 -7.70 -7.44
C HIS A 59 -1.76 -6.52 -8.20
N LEU A 60 -2.13 -6.35 -9.47
CA LEU A 60 -1.67 -5.19 -10.25
C LEU A 60 -2.20 -3.89 -9.66
N ALA A 61 -3.46 -3.84 -9.26
CA ALA A 61 -4.03 -2.65 -8.62
C ALA A 61 -3.33 -2.26 -7.30
N ILE A 62 -2.83 -3.24 -6.55
CA ILE A 62 -2.00 -2.99 -5.35
C ILE A 62 -0.64 -2.42 -5.76
N GLU A 63 0.06 -3.07 -6.69
CA GLU A 63 1.39 -2.63 -7.15
C GLU A 63 1.32 -1.22 -7.79
N ASP A 64 0.33 -0.96 -8.63
CA ASP A 64 0.10 0.33 -9.28
C ASP A 64 -0.19 1.43 -8.25
N HIS A 65 -0.93 1.11 -7.18
CA HIS A 65 -1.19 2.07 -6.12
C HIS A 65 0.06 2.36 -5.30
N GLU A 66 0.80 1.33 -4.90
CA GLU A 66 2.00 1.47 -4.07
C GLU A 66 3.11 2.24 -4.80
N LEU A 67 3.32 2.00 -6.10
CA LEU A 67 4.38 2.64 -6.90
C LEU A 67 3.97 3.96 -7.56
N GLY A 68 2.71 4.38 -7.39
CA GLY A 68 2.16 5.55 -8.08
C GLY A 68 1.42 6.47 -7.13
N PRO A 69 0.07 6.44 -7.09
CA PRO A 69 -0.72 7.34 -6.25
C PRO A 69 -0.31 7.34 -4.76
N GLY A 70 0.08 6.19 -4.20
CA GLY A 70 0.51 6.08 -2.81
C GLY A 70 1.77 6.90 -2.53
N GLU A 71 2.82 6.74 -3.34
CA GLU A 71 4.05 7.53 -3.24
C GLU A 71 3.79 9.03 -3.43
N VAL A 72 2.95 9.39 -4.41
CA VAL A 72 2.61 10.81 -4.66
C VAL A 72 1.90 11.43 -3.46
N LEU A 73 0.91 10.73 -2.88
CA LEU A 73 0.17 11.22 -1.72
C LEU A 73 1.06 11.36 -0.49
N GLN A 74 1.96 10.41 -0.26
CA GLN A 74 2.93 10.49 0.84
C GLN A 74 3.92 11.65 0.62
N GLY A 75 4.45 11.80 -0.59
CA GLY A 75 5.34 12.91 -0.94
C GLY A 75 4.67 14.28 -0.83
N GLN A 76 3.37 14.39 -1.14
CA GLN A 76 2.60 15.62 -0.91
C GLN A 76 2.51 15.98 0.57
N VAL A 77 2.30 15.00 1.46
CA VAL A 77 2.28 15.23 2.91
C VAL A 77 3.65 15.69 3.40
N GLU A 78 4.74 15.02 2.99
CA GLU A 78 6.11 15.36 3.41
C GLU A 78 6.52 16.76 2.93
N MET A 79 6.26 17.07 1.65
CA MET A 79 6.56 18.39 1.11
C MET A 79 5.65 19.47 1.68
N GLY A 80 4.37 19.15 1.93
CA GLY A 80 3.42 20.06 2.55
C GLY A 80 3.82 20.42 3.99
N ASP A 81 4.34 19.45 4.73
CA ASP A 81 4.89 19.62 6.08
C ASP A 81 6.06 20.62 6.06
N GLU A 82 7.07 20.37 5.23
CA GLU A 82 8.23 21.25 5.07
C GLU A 82 7.85 22.67 4.59
N VAL A 83 6.78 22.79 3.81
CA VAL A 83 6.24 24.09 3.38
C VAL A 83 5.53 24.81 4.53
N LEU A 84 4.78 24.09 5.36
CA LEU A 84 4.11 24.62 6.55
C LEU A 84 5.14 25.07 7.59
N ASP A 85 6.10 24.21 7.91
CA ASP A 85 7.25 24.44 8.77
C ASP A 85 8.01 25.73 8.44
N ARG A 86 8.38 25.89 7.17
CA ARG A 86 9.05 27.09 6.68
C ARG A 86 8.15 28.31 6.82
N GLY A 87 6.85 28.17 6.54
CA GLY A 87 5.85 29.21 6.75
C GLY A 87 5.82 29.69 8.20
N VAL A 88 5.74 28.77 9.15
CA VAL A 88 5.73 29.05 10.60
C VAL A 88 7.02 29.76 11.04
N ARG A 89 8.20 29.27 10.61
CA ARG A 89 9.50 29.89 10.94
C ARG A 89 9.62 31.30 10.38
N VAL A 90 9.17 31.52 9.14
CA VAL A 90 9.14 32.85 8.50
C VAL A 90 8.17 33.77 9.22
N ALA A 91 6.96 33.31 9.53
CA ALA A 91 5.95 34.09 10.23
C ALA A 91 6.43 34.53 11.61
N ASN A 92 7.01 33.62 12.41
CA ASN A 92 7.59 33.98 13.70
C ASN A 92 8.66 35.07 13.58
N THR A 93 9.56 34.94 12.60
CA THR A 93 10.60 35.95 12.33
C THR A 93 9.99 37.30 11.96
N ARG A 94 9.01 37.31 11.05
CA ARG A 94 8.33 38.54 10.59
C ARG A 94 7.52 39.19 11.70
N THR A 95 6.83 38.42 12.53
CA THR A 95 6.11 38.94 13.70
C THR A 95 7.08 39.57 14.71
N LYS A 96 8.23 38.94 15.02
CA LYS A 96 9.26 39.54 15.88
C LYS A 96 9.75 40.89 15.35
N LEU A 97 9.95 41.00 14.04
CA LEU A 97 10.36 42.25 13.40
C LEU A 97 9.24 43.30 13.42
N GLY A 98 8.01 42.92 13.09
CA GLY A 98 6.85 43.82 13.05
C GLY A 98 6.39 44.34 14.42
N LEU A 99 6.74 43.63 15.49
CA LEU A 99 6.49 44.01 16.88
C LEU A 99 7.66 44.74 17.53
N ARG A 100 8.81 44.87 16.85
CA ARG A 100 9.98 45.54 17.42
C ARG A 100 9.65 46.99 17.79
N GLY A 101 9.87 47.34 19.05
CA GLY A 101 9.58 48.68 19.59
C GLY A 101 8.11 48.93 19.92
N LYS A 102 7.23 47.92 19.79
CA LYS A 102 5.84 47.96 20.27
C LYS A 102 5.77 47.40 21.69
N SER A 103 4.94 47.99 22.53
CA SER A 103 4.61 47.45 23.86
C SER A 103 3.48 46.42 23.75
N GLY A 104 3.50 45.40 24.61
CA GLY A 104 2.48 44.35 24.67
C GLY A 104 3.03 42.94 24.45
N LEU A 105 2.14 42.03 24.02
CA LEU A 105 2.48 40.64 23.73
C LEU A 105 3.39 40.54 22.51
N ASP A 106 4.39 39.68 22.58
CA ASP A 106 5.35 39.45 21.50
C ASP A 106 5.02 38.18 20.68
N ALA A 107 5.90 37.82 19.74
CA ALA A 107 5.70 36.65 18.89
C ALA A 107 5.63 35.31 19.65
N SER A 108 6.19 35.22 20.87
CA SER A 108 6.20 33.99 21.66
C SER A 108 4.80 33.63 22.17
N HIS A 109 3.89 34.61 22.28
CA HIS A 109 2.48 34.36 22.60
C HIS A 109 1.79 33.51 21.52
N ALA A 110 2.02 33.86 20.25
CA ALA A 110 1.42 33.18 19.12
C ALA A 110 2.10 31.84 18.80
N PHE A 111 3.42 31.84 18.68
CA PHE A 111 4.18 30.69 18.18
C PHE A 111 4.88 29.85 19.26
N GLY A 112 4.74 30.24 20.53
CA GLY A 112 5.47 29.66 21.65
C GLY A 112 6.89 30.20 21.81
N THR A 113 7.49 29.93 22.96
CA THR A 113 8.87 30.32 23.27
C THR A 113 9.88 29.67 22.31
N ARG A 114 9.58 28.44 21.86
CA ARG A 114 10.35 27.69 20.88
C ARG A 114 9.45 27.33 19.71
N VAL A 115 9.67 27.98 18.56
CA VAL A 115 8.91 27.67 17.33
C VAL A 115 9.03 26.19 16.95
N ASP A 116 10.16 25.58 17.28
CA ASP A 116 10.44 24.15 17.13
C ASP A 116 9.39 23.25 17.77
N GLU A 117 8.75 23.67 18.87
CA GLU A 117 7.68 22.89 19.52
C GLU A 117 6.39 22.88 18.71
N LEU A 118 6.19 23.87 17.84
CA LEU A 118 5.05 23.94 16.94
C LEU A 118 5.29 23.08 15.70
N VAL A 119 6.45 23.25 15.05
CA VAL A 119 6.82 22.55 13.81
C VAL A 119 7.20 21.07 14.00
N LYS A 120 7.64 20.67 15.19
CA LYS A 120 7.94 19.24 15.50
C LYS A 120 6.73 18.48 16.03
N LYS A 121 5.52 19.04 15.93
CA LYS A 121 4.31 18.31 16.33
C LYS A 121 4.10 17.10 15.41
N PRO A 122 3.36 16.07 15.88
CA PRO A 122 2.95 14.99 15.00
C PRO A 122 2.20 15.54 13.78
N LEU A 123 2.51 15.04 12.58
CA LEU A 123 1.94 15.50 11.29
C LEU A 123 0.42 15.71 11.34
N ALA A 124 -0.31 14.79 11.98
CA ALA A 124 -1.76 14.86 12.07
C ALA A 124 -2.29 16.01 12.94
N ALA A 125 -1.48 16.53 13.85
CA ALA A 125 -1.86 17.56 14.82
C ALA A 125 -1.26 18.94 14.51
N GLU A 126 -0.22 19.01 13.68
CA GLU A 126 0.48 20.25 13.36
C GLU A 126 -0.42 21.30 12.67
N PRO A 127 -1.22 20.98 11.63
CA PRO A 127 -2.06 21.98 10.98
C PRO A 127 -3.02 22.68 11.93
N GLY A 128 -3.67 21.92 12.82
CA GLY A 128 -4.56 22.47 13.84
C GLY A 128 -3.81 23.39 14.81
N ALA A 129 -2.61 23.00 15.24
CA ALA A 129 -1.79 23.83 16.12
C ALA A 129 -1.32 25.13 15.45
N VAL A 130 -1.06 25.11 14.13
CA VAL A 130 -0.72 26.33 13.37
C VAL A 130 -1.94 27.24 13.26
N LEU A 131 -3.14 26.71 13.03
CA LEU A 131 -4.37 27.50 13.03
C LEU A 131 -4.64 28.14 14.40
N ASP A 132 -4.37 27.43 15.50
CA ASP A 132 -4.44 28.00 16.85
C ASP A 132 -3.43 29.15 17.02
N ALA A 133 -2.21 29.00 16.51
CA ALA A 133 -1.20 30.06 16.54
C ALA A 133 -1.62 31.28 15.70
N VAL A 134 -2.26 31.07 14.54
CA VAL A 134 -2.85 32.12 13.71
C VAL A 134 -3.94 32.90 14.45
N GLN A 135 -4.76 32.22 15.24
CA GLN A 135 -5.77 32.89 16.07
C GLN A 135 -5.12 33.75 17.16
N ARG A 136 -4.07 33.24 17.83
CA ARG A 136 -3.31 33.99 18.85
C ARG A 136 -2.57 35.21 18.29
N LEU A 137 -2.30 35.26 16.98
CA LEU A 137 -1.79 36.49 16.36
C LEU A 137 -2.78 37.64 16.52
N ASN A 138 -4.09 37.40 16.70
CA ASN A 138 -5.04 38.47 16.95
C ASN A 138 -4.75 39.23 18.25
N ASP A 139 -4.18 38.55 19.25
CA ASP A 139 -3.87 39.11 20.56
C ASP A 139 -2.60 39.98 20.57
N VAL A 140 -1.72 39.83 19.57
CA VAL A 140 -0.52 40.67 19.47
C VAL A 140 -0.84 42.05 18.88
N PRO A 141 -0.08 43.09 19.25
CA PRO A 141 -0.25 44.44 18.69
C PRO A 141 -0.28 44.44 17.16
N PRO A 142 -1.02 45.36 16.52
CA PRO A 142 -1.11 45.40 15.06
C PRO A 142 0.25 45.71 14.43
N PHE A 143 0.54 45.09 13.28
CA PHE A 143 1.72 45.36 12.45
C PHE A 143 1.41 45.07 10.98
N ASP A 144 2.13 45.74 10.08
CA ASP A 144 1.76 45.85 8.66
C ASP A 144 1.59 44.50 7.94
N GLU A 145 2.39 43.50 8.28
CA GLU A 145 2.34 42.17 7.66
C GLU A 145 1.36 41.19 8.32
N LYS A 146 0.66 41.57 9.41
CA LYS A 146 -0.13 40.65 10.25
C LYS A 146 -1.15 39.84 9.47
N GLU A 147 -2.04 40.51 8.76
CA GLU A 147 -3.12 39.85 8.01
C GLU A 147 -2.57 38.94 6.91
N LYS A 148 -1.49 39.37 6.24
CA LYS A 148 -0.84 38.57 5.20
C LYS A 148 -0.23 37.28 5.77
N LEU A 149 0.41 37.35 6.94
CA LEU A 149 0.95 36.17 7.63
C LEU A 149 -0.17 35.22 8.07
N GLN A 150 -1.27 35.75 8.61
CA GLN A 150 -2.42 34.93 9.00
C GLN A 150 -3.01 34.20 7.79
N GLN A 151 -3.22 34.89 6.67
CA GLN A 151 -3.74 34.28 5.44
C GLN A 151 -2.79 33.22 4.85
N ASP A 152 -1.49 33.49 4.82
CA ASP A 152 -0.49 32.53 4.30
C ASP A 152 -0.42 31.27 5.17
N LEU A 153 -0.36 31.42 6.51
CA LEU A 153 -0.34 30.28 7.43
C LEU A 153 -1.63 29.47 7.40
N THR A 154 -2.80 30.13 7.39
CA THR A 154 -4.09 29.44 7.25
C THR A 154 -4.12 28.59 5.97
N ARG A 155 -3.74 29.17 4.83
CA ARG A 155 -3.73 28.45 3.56
C ARG A 155 -2.80 27.24 3.59
N ARG A 156 -1.59 27.38 4.16
CA ARG A 156 -0.65 26.25 4.27
C ARG A 156 -1.18 25.15 5.18
N ALA A 157 -1.76 25.51 6.32
CA ALA A 157 -2.35 24.55 7.25
C ALA A 157 -3.53 23.80 6.62
N GLU A 158 -4.45 24.51 5.96
CA GLU A 158 -5.58 23.90 5.23
C GLU A 158 -5.10 22.99 4.09
N GLN A 159 -4.06 23.40 3.35
CA GLN A 159 -3.46 22.59 2.30
C GLN A 159 -2.84 21.30 2.87
N GLN A 160 -2.09 21.39 3.98
CA GLN A 160 -1.50 20.23 4.64
C GLN A 160 -2.58 19.27 5.17
N GLU A 161 -3.65 19.80 5.76
CA GLU A 161 -4.79 19.00 6.19
C GLU A 161 -5.45 18.27 5.00
N SER A 162 -5.57 18.93 3.86
CA SER A 162 -6.10 18.30 2.64
C SER A 162 -5.22 17.15 2.14
N PHE A 163 -3.89 17.31 2.19
CA PHE A 163 -2.94 16.26 1.82
C PHE A 163 -3.02 15.06 2.76
N LEU A 164 -3.09 15.29 4.07
CA LEU A 164 -3.27 14.23 5.06
C LEU A 164 -4.56 13.43 4.81
N ARG A 165 -5.68 14.11 4.58
CA ARG A 165 -6.97 13.47 4.26
C ARG A 165 -6.90 12.65 2.97
N ALA A 166 -6.24 13.17 1.93
CA ALA A 166 -6.08 12.48 0.66
C ALA A 166 -5.21 11.21 0.81
N ARG A 167 -4.09 11.30 1.53
CA ARG A 167 -3.24 10.14 1.85
C ARG A 167 -4.02 9.07 2.63
N ASP A 168 -4.75 9.47 3.67
CA ASP A 168 -5.50 8.53 4.50
C ASP A 168 -6.62 7.84 3.71
N ALA A 169 -7.27 8.55 2.78
CA ALA A 169 -8.22 7.95 1.84
C ALA A 169 -7.53 6.94 0.90
N GLY A 170 -6.34 7.27 0.39
CA GLY A 170 -5.50 6.36 -0.39
C GLY A 170 -5.15 5.08 0.38
N TYR A 171 -4.70 5.21 1.62
CA TYR A 171 -4.39 4.06 2.48
C TYR A 171 -5.62 3.19 2.77
N LYS A 172 -6.80 3.79 2.98
CA LYS A 172 -8.04 3.02 3.12
C LYS A 172 -8.34 2.20 1.87
N LEU A 173 -8.19 2.79 0.68
CA LEU A 173 -8.38 2.09 -0.60
C LEU A 173 -7.38 0.94 -0.76
N LEU A 174 -6.10 1.18 -0.46
CA LEU A 174 -5.07 0.13 -0.51
C LEU A 174 -5.39 -1.03 0.45
N MET A 175 -5.85 -0.73 1.66
CA MET A 175 -6.22 -1.75 2.65
C MET A 175 -7.43 -2.57 2.19
N GLN A 176 -8.42 -1.95 1.54
CA GLN A 176 -9.53 -2.67 0.94
C GLN A 176 -9.04 -3.66 -0.13
N LYS A 177 -8.10 -3.24 -0.99
CA LYS A 177 -7.51 -4.11 -2.01
C LYS A 177 -6.66 -5.24 -1.42
N LYS A 178 -5.88 -4.97 -0.37
CA LYS A 178 -5.12 -6.02 0.36
C LYS A 178 -6.05 -7.04 1.01
N SER A 179 -7.16 -6.58 1.60
CA SER A 179 -8.19 -7.47 2.16
C SER A 179 -8.86 -8.32 1.07
N GLU A 180 -9.20 -7.73 -0.07
CA GLU A 180 -9.73 -8.42 -1.25
C GLU A 180 -8.74 -9.50 -1.75
N ALA A 181 -7.44 -9.17 -1.81
CA ALA A 181 -6.38 -10.11 -2.18
C ALA A 181 -6.30 -11.30 -1.21
N ALA A 182 -6.38 -11.05 0.10
CA ALA A 182 -6.34 -12.09 1.12
C ALA A 182 -7.54 -13.05 0.99
N ARG A 183 -8.75 -12.51 0.81
CA ARG A 183 -9.96 -13.31 0.54
C ARG A 183 -9.76 -14.19 -0.70
N LEU A 184 -9.30 -13.61 -1.80
CA LEU A 184 -9.06 -14.35 -3.04
C LEU A 184 -7.99 -15.44 -2.88
N VAL A 185 -6.95 -15.23 -2.07
CA VAL A 185 -5.96 -16.27 -1.76
C VAL A 185 -6.62 -17.45 -1.05
N VAL A 186 -7.48 -17.20 -0.06
CA VAL A 186 -8.20 -18.27 0.66
C VAL A 186 -9.12 -19.03 -0.30
N GLU A 187 -9.91 -18.33 -1.11
CA GLU A 187 -10.79 -18.95 -2.12
C GLU A 187 -9.99 -19.78 -3.12
N SER A 188 -8.86 -19.25 -3.59
CA SER A 188 -7.94 -19.96 -4.50
C SER A 188 -7.36 -21.22 -3.87
N ALA A 189 -6.98 -21.18 -2.60
CA ALA A 189 -6.48 -22.35 -1.87
C ALA A 189 -7.56 -23.44 -1.75
N LEU A 190 -8.81 -23.05 -1.47
CA LEU A 190 -9.94 -23.96 -1.41
C LEU A 190 -10.24 -24.59 -2.78
N SER A 191 -10.23 -23.80 -3.85
CA SER A 191 -10.41 -24.30 -5.21
C SER A 191 -9.29 -25.25 -5.66
N LEU A 192 -8.03 -24.96 -5.29
CA LEU A 192 -6.91 -25.88 -5.56
C LEU A 192 -7.02 -27.19 -4.75
N ALA A 193 -7.47 -27.12 -3.49
CA ALA A 193 -7.73 -28.31 -2.69
C ALA A 193 -8.89 -29.15 -3.26
N SER A 194 -9.97 -28.49 -3.70
CA SER A 194 -11.10 -29.14 -4.36
C SER A 194 -10.70 -29.80 -5.68
N LEU A 195 -9.93 -29.09 -6.52
CA LEU A 195 -9.37 -29.64 -7.76
C LEU A 195 -8.52 -30.88 -7.46
N ARG A 196 -7.67 -30.83 -6.42
CA ARG A 196 -6.86 -31.98 -6.04
C ARG A 196 -7.73 -33.18 -5.67
N GLY A 197 -8.78 -32.99 -4.89
CA GLY A 197 -9.73 -34.06 -4.56
C GLY A 197 -10.42 -34.62 -5.81
N ALA A 198 -10.85 -33.77 -6.73
CA ALA A 198 -11.47 -34.18 -7.99
C ALA A 198 -10.50 -34.99 -8.87
N MET A 199 -9.25 -34.54 -8.98
CA MET A 199 -8.19 -35.23 -9.73
C MET A 199 -7.83 -36.58 -9.11
N GLU A 200 -7.70 -36.65 -7.78
CA GLU A 200 -7.43 -37.91 -7.06
C GLU A 200 -8.61 -38.90 -7.18
N HIS A 201 -9.85 -38.40 -7.22
CA HIS A 201 -11.04 -39.22 -7.44
C HIS A 201 -11.14 -39.75 -8.87
N ARG A 202 -10.92 -38.90 -9.88
CA ARG A 202 -10.98 -39.30 -11.29
C ARG A 202 -9.79 -40.20 -11.68
N PHE A 203 -8.60 -39.98 -11.10
CA PHE A 203 -7.37 -40.72 -11.41
C PHE A 203 -6.72 -41.38 -10.18
N PRO A 204 -7.40 -42.32 -9.50
CA PRO A 204 -6.99 -42.83 -8.18
C PRO A 204 -5.67 -43.60 -8.18
N ARG A 205 -5.28 -44.16 -9.34
CA ARG A 205 -4.04 -44.93 -9.51
C ARG A 205 -2.90 -44.12 -10.14
N GLN A 206 -3.14 -42.89 -10.58
CA GLN A 206 -2.16 -42.08 -11.32
C GLN A 206 -1.64 -40.91 -10.45
N ARG A 207 -1.13 -41.21 -9.26
CA ARG A 207 -0.70 -40.18 -8.30
C ARG A 207 0.36 -39.23 -8.86
N ASP A 208 1.32 -39.74 -9.63
CA ASP A 208 2.38 -38.91 -10.20
C ASP A 208 1.89 -38.06 -11.37
N TYR A 209 0.86 -38.52 -12.09
CA TYR A 209 0.15 -37.70 -13.07
C TYR A 209 -0.57 -36.54 -12.38
N VAL A 210 -1.37 -36.83 -11.35
CA VAL A 210 -2.09 -35.81 -10.57
C VAL A 210 -1.15 -34.76 -9.98
N LYS A 211 0.03 -35.15 -9.48
CA LYS A 211 1.04 -34.20 -8.96
C LYS A 211 1.47 -33.15 -9.99
N ARG A 212 1.50 -33.47 -11.29
CA ARG A 212 1.95 -32.51 -12.34
C ARG A 212 1.01 -31.32 -12.49
N PHE A 213 -0.25 -31.45 -12.05
CA PHE A 213 -1.23 -30.38 -12.07
C PHE A 213 -1.02 -29.32 -10.98
N PHE A 214 -0.13 -29.55 -10.03
CA PHE A 214 0.08 -28.64 -8.92
C PHE A 214 1.54 -28.23 -8.80
N MET A 215 1.75 -26.94 -8.59
CA MET A 215 3.07 -26.42 -8.26
C MET A 215 3.48 -26.87 -6.85
N ASP A 216 4.75 -27.26 -6.66
CA ASP A 216 5.28 -27.46 -5.30
C ASP A 216 5.49 -26.10 -4.64
N ALA A 217 4.60 -25.74 -3.71
CA ALA A 217 4.61 -24.47 -3.00
C ALA A 217 5.54 -24.45 -1.78
N ARG A 218 6.39 -25.48 -1.62
CA ARG A 218 7.43 -25.46 -0.57
C ARG A 218 8.41 -24.31 -0.83
N PRO A 219 8.81 -23.55 0.21
CA PRO A 219 9.92 -22.62 0.05
C PRO A 219 11.13 -23.42 -0.45
N ARG A 220 11.67 -23.04 -1.61
CA ARG A 220 12.94 -23.59 -2.05
C ARG A 220 13.96 -23.10 -1.04
N SER A 221 14.49 -24.00 -0.22
CA SER A 221 15.73 -23.73 0.50
C SER A 221 16.74 -23.23 -0.54
N PRO A 222 17.51 -22.16 -0.25
CA PRO A 222 18.64 -21.83 -1.10
C PRO A 222 19.47 -23.10 -1.27
N LYS A 223 19.87 -23.39 -2.52
CA LYS A 223 20.79 -24.51 -2.75
C LYS A 223 22.04 -24.24 -1.89
N PRO A 224 22.56 -25.23 -1.15
CA PRO A 224 23.85 -25.08 -0.51
C PRO A 224 24.87 -24.80 -1.63
N GLY A 225 25.40 -23.57 -1.70
CA GLY A 225 26.38 -23.15 -2.71
C GLY A 225 26.12 -21.83 -3.45
N GLU A 226 25.03 -21.10 -3.19
CA GLU A 226 24.77 -19.77 -3.82
C GLU A 226 24.85 -18.59 -2.84
N SER A 227 25.51 -18.75 -1.69
CA SER A 227 25.72 -17.67 -0.72
C SER A 227 27.17 -17.62 -0.23
N GLU A 228 28.11 -17.38 -1.14
CA GLU A 228 29.45 -16.88 -0.80
C GLU A 228 29.89 -15.85 -1.85
N GLY A 229 30.31 -14.67 -1.38
CA GLY A 229 30.82 -13.54 -2.17
C GLY A 229 29.73 -12.49 -2.44
N GLU A 230 29.71 -11.29 -1.86
CA GLU A 230 30.79 -10.46 -1.35
C GLU A 230 30.30 -9.65 -0.14
N GLY A 231 30.93 -9.92 1.00
CA GLY A 231 31.07 -8.96 2.07
C GLY A 231 32.57 -8.87 2.33
N GLU A 232 33.24 -7.90 1.72
CA GLU A 232 34.58 -7.48 2.14
C GLU A 232 34.75 -5.97 1.91
N SER A 233 34.68 -5.27 3.04
CA SER A 233 35.46 -4.10 3.47
C SER A 233 36.33 -3.36 2.45
N GLY A 234 36.09 -2.05 2.35
CA GLY A 234 37.00 -1.02 1.85
C GLY A 234 36.51 0.36 2.24
#